data_AF-A0A7C3YZ68-F1
#
_entry.id   AF-A0A7C3YZ68-F1
#
_cell.length_a   1.000
_cell.length_b   1.000
_cell.length_c   1.000
_cell.angle_alpha   90.00
_cell.angle_beta   90.00
_cell.angle_gamma   90.00
#
_symmetry.space_group_name_H-M   'P 1'
#
loop_
_entity.id
_entity.type
_entity.pdbx_description
1 polymer ?
#
loop_
_entity_poly.entity_id
_entity_poly.type
_entity_poly.pdbx_seq_one_letter_code
_entity_poly.pdbx_strand_id
1 'polypeptide(L)'
;MLVALSCASLALVSFLGVVIFSLEMEDHAQKLTEAAIIAEEMMKELQKGEFPPLGYEEGKIQGRPGFLFRRLVGETFIEGVREVRVEILWDDGKRGTSFLCYTRKK
;
A
#
# COMPACT_ATOMS: atom_id res chain seq x y z
N MET A 1 7.98 -22.99 45.44
CA MET A 1 6.70 -22.74 44.74
C MET A 1 6.63 -21.35 44.11
N LEU A 2 7.02 -20.29 44.83
CA LEU A 2 7.02 -18.90 44.32
C LEU A 2 7.80 -18.70 43.01
N VAL A 3 9.00 -19.29 42.90
CA VAL A 3 9.85 -19.18 41.70
C VAL A 3 9.17 -19.72 40.44
N ALA A 4 8.46 -20.84 40.55
CA ALA A 4 7.75 -21.43 39.42
C ALA A 4 6.59 -20.53 38.95
N LEU A 5 5.88 -19.90 39.89
CA LEU A 5 4.83 -18.94 39.57
C LEU A 5 5.40 -17.71 38.85
N SER A 6 6.52 -17.18 39.34
CA SER A 6 7.20 -16.03 38.73
C SER A 6 7.66 -16.33 37.31
N CYS A 7 8.27 -17.50 37.07
CA CYS A 7 8.68 -17.92 35.73
C CYS A 7 7.48 -18.11 34.79
N ALA A 8 6.39 -18.70 35.29
CA ALA A 8 5.17 -18.87 34.51
C ALA A 8 4.53 -17.53 34.11
N SER A 9 4.49 -16.56 35.03
CA SER A 9 3.97 -15.22 34.74
C SER A 9 4.82 -14.47 33.70
N LEU A 10 6.14 -14.53 33.80
CA LEU A 10 7.05 -13.92 32.82
C LEU A 10 6.89 -14.54 31.42
N ALA A 11 6.77 -15.86 31.34
CA ALA A 11 6.54 -16.56 30.08
C ALA A 11 5.19 -16.16 29.45
N LEU A 12 4.14 -16.05 30.25
CA LEU A 12 2.81 -15.67 29.77
C LEU A 12 2.78 -14.25 29.19
N VAL A 13 3.40 -13.28 29.88
CA VAL A 13 3.48 -11.89 29.41
C VAL A 13 4.28 -11.80 28.11
N SER A 14 5.40 -12.52 28.03
CA SER A 14 6.23 -12.55 26.82
C SER A 14 5.47 -13.16 25.63
N PHE A 15 4.74 -14.24 25.87
CA PHE A 15 3.94 -14.90 24.83
C PHE A 15 2.80 -14.00 24.33
N LEU A 16 2.10 -13.33 25.24
CA LEU A 16 1.04 -12.39 24.87
C LEU A 16 1.59 -11.24 24.01
N GLY A 17 2.77 -10.71 24.34
CA GLY A 17 3.45 -9.70 23.53
C GLY A 17 3.75 -10.17 22.11
N VAL A 18 4.24 -11.41 21.95
CA VAL A 18 4.53 -12.00 20.63
C VAL A 18 3.24 -12.20 19.82
N VAL A 19 2.15 -12.62 20.44
CA VAL A 19 0.86 -12.81 19.75
C VAL A 19 0.31 -11.48 19.27
N ILE A 20 0.33 -10.44 20.10
CA ILE A 20 -0.10 -9.09 19.71
C ILE A 20 0.74 -8.58 18.53
N PHE A 21 2.07 -8.72 18.62
CA PHE A 21 2.96 -8.33 17.54
C PHE A 21 2.68 -9.08 16.24
N SER A 22 2.41 -10.39 16.34
CA SER A 22 2.07 -11.22 15.17
C SER A 22 0.79 -10.75 14.49
N LEU A 23 -0.24 -10.39 15.27
CA LEU A 23 -1.50 -9.86 14.75
C LEU A 23 -1.32 -8.50 14.07
N GLU A 24 -0.54 -7.60 14.66
CA GLU A 24 -0.23 -6.30 14.03
C GLU A 24 0.54 -6.47 12.72
N MET A 25 1.45 -7.45 12.67
CA MET A 25 2.25 -7.74 11.48
C MET A 25 1.40 -8.39 10.38
N GLU A 26 0.44 -9.23 10.74
CA GLU A 26 -0.54 -9.81 9.82
C GLU A 26 -1.48 -8.75 9.23
N ASP A 27 -2.07 -7.88 10.06
CA ASP A 27 -2.91 -6.75 9.60
C ASP A 27 -2.12 -5.83 8.65
N HIS A 28 -0.84 -5.59 8.95
CA HIS A 28 0.02 -4.81 8.06
C HIS A 28 0.29 -5.51 6.71
N ALA A 29 0.60 -6.81 6.74
CA ALA A 29 0.83 -7.60 5.54
C ALA A 29 -0.43 -7.70 4.67
N GLN A 30 -1.60 -7.84 5.29
CA GLN A 30 -2.88 -7.85 4.59
C GLN A 30 -3.13 -6.50 3.90
N LYS A 31 -2.96 -5.37 4.61
CA LYS A 31 -3.12 -4.03 4.04
C LYS A 31 -2.15 -3.75 2.89
N LEU A 32 -0.91 -4.21 2.99
CA LEU A 32 0.08 -4.11 1.91
C LEU A 32 -0.33 -4.92 0.69
N THR A 33 -0.80 -6.16 0.89
CA THR A 33 -1.26 -7.02 -0.20
C THR A 33 -2.48 -6.41 -0.89
N GLU A 34 -3.42 -5.87 -0.12
CA GLU A 34 -4.58 -5.16 -0.66
C GLU A 34 -4.19 -3.92 -1.45
N ALA A 35 -3.26 -3.10 -0.92
CA ALA A 35 -2.72 -1.95 -1.65
C ALA A 35 -2.03 -2.38 -2.96
N ALA A 36 -1.25 -3.46 -2.93
CA ALA A 36 -0.60 -3.98 -4.14
C ALA A 36 -1.62 -4.43 -5.21
N ILE A 37 -2.69 -5.14 -4.81
CA ILE A 37 -3.75 -5.56 -5.74
C ILE A 37 -4.41 -4.34 -6.39
N ILE A 38 -4.75 -3.31 -5.59
CA ILE A 38 -5.35 -2.07 -6.10
C ILE A 38 -4.40 -1.38 -7.08
N ALA A 39 -3.11 -1.30 -6.76
CA ALA A 39 -2.13 -0.68 -7.64
C ALA A 39 -2.03 -1.42 -8.97
N GLU A 40 -2.00 -2.76 -8.93
CA GLU A 40 -1.98 -3.57 -10.13
C GLU A 40 -3.24 -3.37 -10.98
N GLU A 41 -4.42 -3.30 -10.36
CA GLU A 41 -5.68 -3.02 -11.07
C GLU A 41 -5.63 -1.64 -11.75
N MET A 42 -5.24 -0.60 -11.02
CA MET A 42 -5.08 0.75 -11.56
C MET A 42 -4.04 0.80 -12.68
N MET A 43 -2.93 0.07 -12.56
CA MET A 43 -1.93 -0.01 -13.62
C MET A 43 -2.43 -0.73 -14.86
N LYS A 44 -3.17 -1.84 -14.69
CA LYS A 44 -3.78 -2.57 -15.81
C LYS A 44 -4.78 -1.71 -16.56
N GLU A 45 -5.57 -0.90 -15.86
CA GLU A 45 -6.47 0.08 -16.49
C GLU A 45 -5.68 1.13 -17.29
N LEU A 46 -4.59 1.66 -16.73
CA LEU A 46 -3.73 2.63 -17.42
C LEU A 46 -3.01 2.06 -18.65
N GLN A 47 -2.66 0.77 -18.64
CA GLN A 47 -2.06 0.10 -19.80
C GLN A 47 -3.08 -0.21 -20.90
N LYS A 48 -4.36 -0.40 -20.54
CA LYS A 48 -5.45 -0.64 -21.50
C LYS A 48 -6.03 0.66 -22.07
N GLY A 49 -5.98 1.75 -21.32
CA GLY A 49 -6.50 3.06 -21.71
C GLY A 49 -5.62 3.79 -22.73
N GLU A 50 -6.15 4.89 -23.26
CA GLU A 50 -5.37 5.85 -24.05
C GLU A 50 -4.32 6.57 -23.18
N PHE A 51 -3.27 7.05 -23.83
CA PHE A 51 -2.12 7.74 -23.24
C PHE A 51 -2.55 8.75 -22.16
N PRO A 52 -2.25 8.50 -20.87
CA PRO A 52 -2.87 9.23 -19.76
C PRO A 52 -2.47 10.70 -19.79
N PRO A 53 -3.40 11.66 -19.62
CA PRO A 53 -3.11 13.08 -19.62
C PRO A 53 -2.16 13.45 -18.48
N LEU A 54 -1.38 14.51 -18.66
CA LEU A 54 -0.54 15.07 -17.60
C LEU A 54 -1.44 15.63 -16.50
N GLY A 55 -1.11 15.34 -15.25
CA GLY A 55 -1.91 15.82 -14.15
C GLY A 55 -1.69 15.08 -12.85
N TYR A 56 -2.37 15.62 -11.84
CA TYR A 56 -2.48 15.05 -10.51
C TYR A 56 -3.94 14.66 -10.29
N GLU A 57 -4.18 13.40 -9.97
CA GLU A 57 -5.48 12.89 -9.56
C GLU A 57 -5.37 12.33 -8.15
N GLU A 58 -6.30 12.70 -7.27
CA GLU A 58 -6.40 12.14 -5.92
C GLU A 58 -7.86 11.75 -5.67
N GLY A 59 -8.08 10.60 -5.06
CA GLY A 59 -9.43 10.11 -4.82
C GLY A 59 -9.50 8.96 -3.83
N LYS A 60 -10.74 8.64 -3.46
CA LYS A 60 -11.06 7.44 -2.66
C LYS A 60 -11.32 6.27 -3.60
N ILE A 61 -10.86 5.09 -3.23
CA ILE A 61 -11.10 3.87 -4.00
C ILE A 61 -12.50 3.35 -3.68
N GLN A 62 -13.36 3.23 -4.71
CA GLN A 62 -14.70 2.69 -4.53
C GLN A 62 -14.61 1.20 -4.13
N GLY A 63 -15.32 0.81 -3.08
CA GLY A 63 -15.33 -0.58 -2.58
C GLY A 63 -14.25 -0.91 -1.55
N ARG A 64 -13.28 -0.01 -1.28
CA ARG A 64 -12.31 -0.17 -0.19
C ARG A 64 -12.25 1.07 0.71
N PRO A 65 -13.12 1.17 1.73
CA PRO A 65 -13.07 2.26 2.69
C PRO A 65 -11.73 2.26 3.46
N GLY A 66 -11.11 3.43 3.59
CA GLY A 66 -9.83 3.61 4.28
C GLY A 66 -8.59 3.65 3.38
N PHE A 67 -8.74 3.39 2.08
CA PHE A 67 -7.69 3.59 1.09
C PHE A 67 -7.94 4.82 0.22
N LEU A 68 -6.89 5.61 0.05
CA LEU A 68 -6.79 6.76 -0.84
C LEU A 68 -5.81 6.44 -1.95
N PHE A 69 -6.08 6.90 -3.17
CA PHE A 69 -5.13 6.83 -4.25
C PHE A 69 -4.71 8.24 -4.65
N ARG A 70 -3.46 8.36 -5.07
CA ARG A 70 -2.86 9.55 -5.65
C ARG A 70 -2.11 9.14 -6.90
N ARG A 71 -2.44 9.73 -8.03
CA ARG A 71 -1.82 9.48 -9.31
C ARG A 71 -1.18 10.77 -9.80
N LEU A 72 0.10 10.69 -10.16
CA LEU A 72 0.85 11.80 -10.72
C LEU A 72 1.42 11.35 -12.06
N VAL A 73 1.03 12.04 -13.13
CA VAL A 73 1.51 11.78 -14.49
C VAL A 73 2.48 12.90 -14.89
N GLY A 74 3.76 12.56 -14.97
CA GLY A 74 4.84 13.47 -15.36
C GLY A 74 5.36 13.21 -16.78
N GLU A 75 5.93 14.25 -17.38
CA GLU A 75 6.74 14.09 -18.59
C GLU A 75 8.11 13.54 -18.23
N THR A 76 8.67 12.73 -19.12
CA THR A 76 10.06 12.26 -19.00
C THR A 76 10.94 12.90 -20.07
N PHE A 77 12.26 12.79 -19.92
CA PHE A 77 13.24 13.28 -20.89
C PHE A 77 13.16 12.59 -22.27
N ILE A 78 12.31 11.58 -22.44
CA ILE A 78 12.14 10.81 -23.67
C ILE A 78 10.82 11.22 -24.33
N GLU A 79 10.88 11.72 -25.57
CA GLU A 79 9.69 12.08 -26.34
C GLU A 79 8.75 10.86 -26.52
N GLY A 80 7.50 11.04 -26.12
CA GLY A 80 6.48 9.99 -26.19
C GLY A 80 6.46 9.01 -25.01
N VAL A 81 7.22 9.24 -23.93
CA VAL A 81 7.13 8.47 -22.69
C VAL A 81 6.63 9.35 -21.54
N ARG A 82 5.61 8.86 -20.81
CA ARG A 82 5.11 9.50 -19.58
C ARG A 82 5.41 8.61 -18.37
N GLU A 83 5.84 9.25 -17.29
CA GLU A 83 5.98 8.62 -15.97
C GLU A 83 4.62 8.70 -15.28
N VAL A 84 4.05 7.56 -14.92
CA VAL A 84 2.83 7.49 -14.12
C VAL A 84 3.21 6.92 -12.76
N ARG A 85 3.15 7.78 -11.75
CA ARG A 85 3.32 7.41 -10.36
C ARG A 85 1.96 7.19 -9.73
N VAL A 86 1.70 5.99 -9.22
CA VAL A 86 0.48 5.66 -8.48
C VAL A 86 0.88 5.39 -7.05
N GLU A 87 0.45 6.24 -6.15
CA GLU A 87 0.62 6.10 -4.71
C GLU A 87 -0.71 5.69 -4.08
N ILE A 88 -0.67 4.63 -3.26
CA ILE A 88 -1.82 4.16 -2.50
C ILE A 88 -1.53 4.41 -1.04
N LEU A 89 -2.42 5.15 -0.40
CA LEU A 89 -2.31 5.67 0.95
C LEU A 89 -3.40 5.02 1.79
N TRP A 90 -3.08 4.67 3.03
CA TRP A 90 -4.02 4.18 4.03
C TRP A 90 -3.67 4.75 5.41
N ASP A 91 -4.52 4.49 6.40
CA ASP A 91 -4.35 5.04 7.76
C ASP A 91 -4.29 6.58 7.75
N ASP A 92 -5.28 7.20 7.08
CA ASP A 92 -5.38 8.65 6.85
C ASP A 92 -4.14 9.28 6.18
N GLY A 93 -3.42 8.50 5.36
CA GLY A 93 -2.25 8.97 4.63
C GLY A 93 -0.94 8.90 5.41
N LYS A 94 -0.92 8.28 6.60
CA LYS A 94 0.32 8.03 7.36
C LYS A 94 1.16 6.92 6.75
N ARG A 95 0.52 5.97 6.07
CA ARG A 95 1.17 4.84 5.42
C ARG A 95 0.80 4.84 3.96
N GLY A 96 1.76 4.51 3.11
CA GLY A 96 1.52 4.42 1.68
C GLY A 96 2.55 3.57 0.98
N THR A 97 2.19 3.11 -0.21
CA THR A 97 3.10 2.47 -1.14
C THR A 97 3.03 3.22 -2.46
N SER A 98 4.19 3.49 -3.05
CA SER A 98 4.29 4.17 -4.34
C SER A 98 4.76 3.18 -5.40
N PHE A 99 4.04 3.14 -6.51
CA PHE A 99 4.42 2.37 -7.66
C PHE A 99 4.65 3.29 -8.85
N LEU A 100 5.66 2.96 -9.65
CA LEU A 100 6.12 3.75 -10.78
C LEU A 100 5.96 2.95 -12.07
N CYS A 101 5.28 3.53 -13.04
CA CYS A 101 5.02 2.94 -14.34
C CYS A 101 5.48 3.91 -15.43
N TYR A 102 6.07 3.38 -16.50
CA TYR A 102 6.37 4.15 -17.70
C TYR A 102 5.43 3.69 -18.81
N THR A 103 4.69 4.63 -19.39
CA THR A 103 3.83 4.35 -20.53
C THR A 103 4.36 5.09 -21.77
N ARG A 104 4.41 4.39 -22.90
CA ARG A 104 4.87 4.94 -24.18
C ARG A 104 3.65 5.18 -25.07
N LYS A 105 3.62 6.34 -25.72
CA LYS A 105 2.68 6.67 -26.80
C LYS A 105 2.89 5.66 -27.93
N LYS A 106 1.86 4.86 -28.22
CA LYS A 106 1.85 3.88 -29.31
C LYS A 106 1.77 4.58 -30.67
#